data_AF-A0ABD3RIM6-F1
#
_entry.id   AF-A0ABD3RIM6-F1
#
_cell.length_a   1.000
_cell.length_b   1.000
_cell.length_c   1.000
_cell.angle_alpha   90.00
_cell.angle_beta   90.00
_cell.angle_gamma   90.00
#
_symmetry.space_group_name_H-M   'P 1'
#
loop_
_entity.id
_entity.type
_entity.pdbx_description
1 polymer ?
#
loop_
_entity_poly.entity_id
_entity_poly.type
_entity_poly.pdbx_seq_one_letter_code
_entity_poly.pdbx_strand_id
1 'polypeptide(L)'
;MPVKWTELKEEEIMPAFDFLQMKLDIVGLDHEKKMMVLDLLKNRTRSQCYRLHKHFLKHSTTLEAIEDQPEMLSKEDWKALCAYWSDLKVQERCEINRNNRSKLSVLHNQGSRAFITLLNELIHWLVCLYFQPTSRMTWY
;
A
#
# COMPACT_ATOMS: atom_id res chain seq x y z
N MET A 1 -9.83 7.47 -11.63
CA MET A 1 -8.95 6.81 -10.64
C MET A 1 -7.81 6.09 -11.35
N PRO A 2 -6.55 6.22 -10.91
CA PRO A 2 -5.43 5.58 -11.60
C PRO A 2 -5.44 4.06 -11.45
N VAL A 3 -5.51 3.37 -12.59
CA VAL A 3 -5.38 1.90 -12.67
C VAL A 3 -3.94 1.48 -12.37
N LYS A 4 -2.96 2.26 -12.84
CA LYS A 4 -1.53 2.04 -12.60
C LYS A 4 -0.87 3.34 -12.18
N TRP A 5 -0.36 3.35 -10.95
CA TRP A 5 0.34 4.50 -10.38
C TRP A 5 1.68 4.81 -11.06
N THR A 6 2.30 3.81 -11.70
CA THR A 6 3.57 3.97 -12.42
C THR A 6 3.44 4.72 -13.74
N GLU A 7 2.23 4.87 -14.26
CA GLU A 7 1.95 5.51 -15.54
C GLU A 7 1.45 6.96 -15.36
N LEU A 8 1.20 7.39 -14.13
CA LEU A 8 0.80 8.77 -13.82
C LEU A 8 1.97 9.72 -14.02
N LYS A 9 1.73 10.82 -14.74
CA LYS A 9 2.69 11.91 -14.88
C LYS A 9 2.65 12.82 -13.66
N GLU A 10 3.77 13.46 -13.37
CA GLU A 10 3.87 14.43 -12.28
C GLU A 10 2.84 15.56 -12.44
N GLU A 11 2.61 16.01 -13.67
CA GLU A 11 1.60 17.02 -14.05
C GLU A 11 0.18 16.64 -13.62
N GLU A 12 -0.18 15.35 -13.61
CA GLU A 12 -1.49 14.87 -13.20
C GLU A 12 -1.65 14.85 -11.67
N ILE A 13 -0.53 14.83 -10.95
CA ILE A 13 -0.49 14.72 -9.48
C ILE A 13 -0.28 16.09 -8.83
N MET A 14 0.38 17.03 -9.52
CA MET A 14 0.62 18.40 -9.05
C MET A 14 -0.65 19.11 -8.54
N PRO A 15 -1.80 19.09 -9.24
CA PRO A 15 -3.03 19.73 -8.75
C PRO A 15 -3.52 19.15 -7.41
N ALA A 16 -3.25 17.87 -7.14
CA ALA A 16 -3.62 17.26 -5.87
C ALA A 16 -2.76 17.78 -4.72
N PHE A 17 -1.47 18.07 -4.96
CA PHE A 17 -0.61 18.72 -3.97
C PHE A 17 -1.03 20.16 -3.70
N ASP A 18 -1.35 20.93 -4.74
CA ASP A 18 -1.81 22.32 -4.59
C ASP A 18 -3.12 22.37 -3.79
N PHE A 19 -4.06 21.47 -4.10
CA PHE A 19 -5.30 21.33 -3.34
C PHE A 19 -5.06 20.95 -1.88
N LEU A 20 -4.16 20.00 -1.60
CA LEU A 20 -3.81 19.61 -0.23
C LEU A 20 -3.17 20.77 0.53
N GLN A 21 -2.28 21.52 -0.14
CA GLN A 21 -1.61 22.66 0.45
C GLN A 21 -2.61 23.75 0.85
N MET A 22 -3.55 24.07 -0.05
CA MET A 22 -4.61 25.05 0.19
C MET A 22 -5.59 24.58 1.28
N LYS A 23 -6.02 23.32 1.24
CA LYS A 23 -7.05 22.78 2.14
C LYS A 23 -6.55 22.58 3.57
N LEU A 24 -5.27 22.27 3.73
CA LEU A 24 -4.66 21.98 5.03
C LEU A 24 -3.80 23.14 5.56
N ASP A 25 -3.74 24.26 4.83
CA ASP A 25 -2.91 25.44 5.14
C ASP A 25 -1.44 25.08 5.43
N ILE A 26 -0.89 24.13 4.67
CA ILE A 26 0.47 23.64 4.89
C ILE A 26 1.46 24.56 4.18
N VAL A 27 2.17 25.39 4.93
CA VAL A 27 3.27 26.18 4.38
C VAL A 27 4.48 25.26 4.15
N GLY A 28 5.00 25.24 2.91
CA GLY A 28 6.25 24.54 2.58
C GLY A 28 6.15 23.01 2.48
N LEU A 29 5.35 22.50 1.53
CA LEU A 29 5.43 21.10 1.09
C LEU A 29 6.75 20.88 0.31
N ASP A 30 7.81 20.54 1.04
CA ASP A 30 9.08 20.13 0.44
C ASP A 30 8.97 18.76 -0.25
N HIS A 31 10.06 18.36 -0.90
CA HIS A 31 10.11 17.11 -1.67
C HIS A 31 9.84 15.88 -0.80
N GLU A 32 10.37 15.81 0.42
CA GLU A 32 10.18 14.67 1.32
C GLU A 32 8.72 14.51 1.73
N LYS A 33 8.06 15.60 2.13
CA LYS A 33 6.63 15.60 2.46
C LYS A 33 5.77 15.22 1.26
N LYS A 34 6.12 15.70 0.06
CA LYS A 34 5.44 15.29 -1.19
C LYS A 34 5.55 13.78 -1.40
N MET A 35 6.73 13.19 -1.22
CA MET A 35 6.93 11.74 -1.35
C MET A 35 6.12 10.93 -0.34
N MET A 36 6.04 11.39 0.92
CA MET A 36 5.21 10.74 1.94
C MET A 36 3.72 10.77 1.60
N VAL A 37 3.23 11.92 1.13
CA VAL A 37 1.84 12.08 0.70
C VAL A 37 1.55 11.18 -0.50
N LEU A 38 2.46 11.06 -1.46
CA LEU A 38 2.31 10.14 -2.59
C LEU A 38 2.20 8.69 -2.15
N ASP A 39 3.05 8.23 -1.23
CA ASP A 39 2.99 6.86 -0.75
C ASP A 39 1.67 6.58 -0.03
N LEU A 40 1.20 7.55 0.77
CA LEU A 40 -0.10 7.46 1.43
C LEU A 40 -1.25 7.39 0.41
N LEU A 41 -1.26 8.25 -0.61
CA LEU A 41 -2.28 8.24 -1.67
C LEU A 41 -2.25 6.93 -2.47
N LYS A 42 -1.07 6.43 -2.80
CA LYS A 42 -0.86 5.15 -3.48
C LYS A 42 -1.42 3.99 -2.66
N ASN A 43 -1.09 3.94 -1.37
CA ASN A 43 -1.58 2.89 -0.47
C ASN A 43 -3.10 2.95 -0.29
N ARG A 44 -3.67 4.14 -0.10
CA ARG A 44 -5.13 4.34 0.00
C ARG A 44 -5.83 3.91 -1.28
N THR A 45 -5.29 4.28 -2.43
CA THR A 45 -5.87 3.91 -3.72
C THR A 45 -5.77 2.42 -3.98
N ARG A 46 -4.66 1.77 -3.60
CA ARG A 46 -4.54 0.31 -3.67
C ARG A 46 -5.60 -0.40 -2.82
N SER A 47 -5.83 0.07 -1.59
CA SER A 47 -6.90 -0.46 -0.73
C SER A 47 -8.28 -0.25 -1.33
N GLN A 48 -8.53 0.91 -1.94
CA GLN A 48 -9.80 1.21 -2.60
C GLN A 48 -10.01 0.33 -3.84
N CYS A 49 -9.00 0.21 -4.73
CA CYS A 49 -9.02 -0.69 -5.88
C CYS A 49 -9.29 -2.13 -5.47
N TYR A 50 -8.74 -2.60 -4.34
CA TYR A 50 -9.04 -3.94 -3.83
C TYR A 50 -10.51 -4.13 -3.47
N ARG A 51 -11.13 -3.15 -2.78
CA ARG A 51 -12.55 -3.19 -2.43
C ARG A 51 -13.44 -3.20 -3.68
N LEU A 52 -13.07 -2.39 -4.67
CA LEU A 52 -13.78 -2.29 -5.94
C LEU A 52 -13.62 -3.54 -6.80
N HIS A 53 -12.43 -4.14 -6.82
CA HIS A 53 -12.24 -5.42 -7.50
C HIS A 53 -13.06 -6.53 -6.84
N LYS A 54 -13.17 -6.53 -5.51
CA LYS A 54 -14.11 -7.44 -4.80
C LYS A 54 -15.56 -7.21 -5.19
N HIS A 55 -15.96 -5.96 -5.41
CA HIS A 55 -17.29 -5.63 -5.91
C HIS A 55 -17.51 -6.19 -7.32
N PHE A 56 -16.57 -5.91 -8.24
CA PHE A 56 -16.56 -6.44 -9.60
C PHE A 56 -16.71 -7.98 -9.65
N LEU A 57 -15.97 -8.70 -8.81
CA LEU A 57 -15.99 -10.17 -8.77
C LEU A 57 -17.30 -10.79 -8.23
N LYS A 58 -18.27 -9.99 -7.75
CA LYS A 58 -19.60 -10.49 -7.37
C LYS A 58 -20.47 -10.79 -8.60
N HIS A 59 -20.14 -10.21 -9.74
CA HIS A 59 -20.89 -10.34 -10.97
C HIS A 59 -20.28 -11.44 -11.86
N SER A 60 -21.13 -12.09 -12.65
CA SER A 60 -20.69 -13.17 -13.53
C SER A 60 -20.20 -12.63 -14.86
N THR A 61 -20.65 -11.44 -15.26
CA THR A 61 -20.24 -10.78 -16.50
C THR A 61 -19.76 -9.35 -16.27
N THR A 62 -18.86 -8.87 -17.13
CA THR A 62 -18.39 -7.48 -17.11
C THR A 62 -19.52 -6.48 -17.34
N LEU A 63 -20.53 -6.83 -18.16
CA LEU A 63 -21.67 -5.96 -18.43
C LEU A 63 -22.53 -5.75 -17.18
N GLU A 64 -22.84 -6.82 -16.45
CA GLU A 64 -23.53 -6.73 -15.16
C GLU A 64 -22.75 -5.87 -14.16
N ALA A 65 -21.43 -6.05 -14.08
CA ALA A 65 -20.59 -5.26 -13.20
C ALA A 65 -20.59 -3.77 -13.57
N ILE A 66 -20.60 -3.42 -14.87
CA ILE A 66 -20.64 -2.02 -15.33
C ILE A 66 -21.95 -1.34 -14.94
N GLU A 67 -23.07 -2.05 -14.99
CA GLU A 67 -24.39 -1.53 -14.59
C GLU A 67 -24.48 -1.34 -13.06
N ASP A 68 -23.88 -2.22 -12.27
CA ASP A 68 -23.76 -2.08 -10.81
C ASP A 68 -22.60 -1.14 -10.39
N GLN A 69 -22.70 0.11 -10.84
CA GLN A 69 -21.72 1.15 -10.57
C GLN A 69 -21.70 1.56 -9.08
N PRO A 70 -20.54 1.56 -8.41
CA PRO A 70 -20.41 2.10 -7.05
C PRO A 70 -20.65 3.62 -7.01
N GLU A 71 -21.41 4.10 -6.02
CA GLU A 71 -21.78 5.53 -5.85
C GLU A 71 -20.57 6.49 -5.79
N MET A 72 -19.42 6.01 -5.29
CA MET A 72 -18.22 6.84 -5.09
C MET A 72 -17.35 7.02 -6.36
N LEU A 73 -17.76 6.49 -7.51
CA LEU A 73 -17.01 6.57 -8.77
C LEU A 73 -17.85 7.17 -9.89
N SER A 74 -17.18 7.85 -10.83
CA SER A 74 -17.81 8.20 -12.10
C SER A 74 -18.00 6.95 -12.96
N LYS A 75 -18.94 7.03 -13.91
CA LYS A 75 -19.27 5.89 -14.79
C LYS A 75 -18.09 5.55 -15.69
N GLU A 76 -17.36 6.55 -16.13
CA GLU A 76 -16.18 6.44 -16.98
C GLU A 76 -15.03 5.75 -16.24
N ASP A 77 -14.75 6.19 -15.00
CA ASP A 77 -13.72 5.57 -14.16
C ASP A 77 -14.06 4.11 -13.84
N TRP A 78 -15.34 3.83 -13.55
CA TRP A 78 -15.78 2.47 -13.26
C TRP A 78 -15.66 1.55 -14.48
N LYS A 79 -16.10 2.02 -15.65
CA LYS A 79 -15.93 1.29 -16.91
C LYS A 79 -14.47 1.00 -17.22
N ALA A 80 -13.57 1.96 -17.01
CA ALA A 80 -12.14 1.76 -17.24
C ALA A 80 -11.55 0.68 -16.31
N LEU A 81 -11.96 0.65 -15.04
CA LEU A 81 -11.57 -0.39 -14.08
C LEU A 81 -12.12 -1.77 -14.46
N CYS A 82 -13.39 -1.85 -14.86
CA CYS A 82 -14.01 -3.10 -15.32
C CYS A 82 -13.33 -3.64 -16.57
N ALA A 83 -13.01 -2.78 -17.54
CA ALA A 83 -12.25 -3.14 -18.73
C ALA A 83 -10.86 -3.67 -18.37
N TYR A 84 -10.17 -3.00 -17.44
CA TYR A 84 -8.86 -3.44 -16.97
C TYR A 84 -8.89 -4.83 -16.31
N TRP A 85 -9.85 -5.12 -15.43
CA TRP A 85 -9.95 -6.44 -14.79
C TRP A 85 -10.49 -7.54 -15.71
N SER A 86 -11.14 -7.16 -16.81
CA SER A 86 -11.59 -8.09 -17.85
C SER A 86 -10.48 -8.44 -18.85
N ASP A 87 -9.35 -7.72 -18.83
CA ASP A 87 -8.19 -8.03 -19.67
C ASP A 87 -7.57 -9.38 -19.27
N LEU A 88 -7.42 -10.28 -20.24
CA LEU A 88 -6.90 -11.64 -20.02
C LEU A 88 -5.50 -11.64 -19.37
N LYS A 89 -4.60 -10.73 -19.77
CA LYS A 89 -3.25 -10.66 -19.19
C LYS A 89 -3.31 -10.23 -17.73
N VAL A 90 -4.27 -9.39 -17.37
CA VAL A 90 -4.48 -8.96 -15.99
C VAL A 90 -5.03 -10.13 -15.16
N GLN A 91 -5.99 -10.88 -15.70
CA GLN A 91 -6.56 -12.05 -15.04
C GLN A 91 -5.51 -13.15 -14.80
N GLU A 92 -4.70 -13.48 -15.81
CA GLU A 92 -3.59 -14.43 -15.68
C GLU A 92 -2.61 -14.01 -14.58
N ARG A 93 -2.21 -12.73 -14.54
CA ARG A 93 -1.33 -12.22 -13.49
C ARG A 93 -1.97 -12.28 -12.11
N CYS A 94 -3.27 -11.99 -12.02
CA CYS A 94 -4.02 -12.09 -10.77
C CYS A 94 -4.07 -13.53 -10.26
N GLU A 95 -4.28 -14.50 -11.15
CA GLU A 95 -4.32 -15.93 -10.82
C GLU A 95 -2.95 -16.43 -10.36
N ILE A 96 -1.88 -16.09 -11.08
CA ILE A 96 -0.50 -16.40 -10.64
C ILE A 96 -0.22 -15.80 -9.26
N ASN A 97 -0.58 -14.54 -9.03
CA ASN A 97 -0.38 -13.87 -7.74
C ASN A 97 -1.20 -14.52 -6.62
N ARG A 98 -2.42 -14.96 -6.90
CA ARG A 98 -3.27 -15.71 -5.96
C ARG A 98 -2.61 -17.04 -5.58
N ASN A 99 -2.13 -17.79 -6.56
CA ASN A 99 -1.46 -19.07 -6.36
C ASN A 99 -0.11 -18.92 -5.65
N ASN A 100 0.62 -17.83 -5.88
CA ASN A 100 1.84 -17.54 -5.14
C ASN A 100 1.53 -17.19 -3.68
N ARG A 101 0.45 -16.45 -3.42
CA ARG A 101 0.01 -16.14 -2.05
C ARG A 101 -0.49 -17.36 -1.28
N SER A 102 -1.14 -18.32 -1.93
CA SER A 102 -1.60 -19.54 -1.26
C SER A 102 -0.45 -20.47 -0.84
N LYS A 103 0.69 -20.38 -1.53
CA LYS A 103 1.93 -21.12 -1.21
C LYS A 103 2.77 -20.44 -0.12
N LEU A 104 2.39 -19.25 0.35
CA LEU A 104 3.14 -18.53 1.36
C LEU A 104 2.97 -19.22 2.72
N SER A 105 4.01 -19.93 3.17
CA SER A 105 3.99 -20.71 4.43
C SER A 105 4.11 -19.86 5.69
N VAL A 106 4.72 -18.68 5.58
CA VAL A 106 4.87 -17.72 6.68
C VAL A 106 4.03 -16.49 6.35
N LEU A 107 2.89 -16.36 7.03
CA LEU A 107 2.10 -15.13 6.99
C LEU A 107 2.83 -14.06 7.79
N HIS A 108 3.58 -13.19 7.11
CA HIS A 108 4.21 -12.04 7.73
C HIS A 108 3.14 -11.02 8.13
N ASN A 109 2.49 -11.24 9.28
CA ASN A 109 1.51 -10.33 9.88
C ASN A 109 2.16 -9.20 10.70
N GLN A 110 3.48 -9.14 10.70
CA GLN A 110 4.21 -8.22 11.54
C GLN A 110 4.53 -6.94 10.75
N GLY A 111 3.86 -5.85 11.10
CA GLY A 111 4.31 -4.52 10.68
C GLY A 111 5.73 -4.23 11.20
N SER A 112 6.30 -3.09 10.80
CA SER A 112 7.66 -2.64 11.19
C SER A 112 7.97 -2.78 12.69
N ARG A 113 6.96 -2.72 13.56
CA ARG A 113 7.08 -2.92 15.01
C ARG A 113 7.71 -4.25 15.42
N ALA A 114 7.38 -5.37 14.78
CA ALA A 114 7.94 -6.64 15.24
C ALA A 114 9.38 -6.87 14.77
N PHE A 115 9.77 -6.25 13.65
CA PHE A 115 11.17 -6.24 13.22
C PHE A 115 12.04 -5.46 14.22
N ILE A 116 11.54 -4.33 14.74
CA ILE A 116 12.22 -3.56 15.80
C ILE A 116 12.32 -4.39 17.09
N THR A 117 11.26 -5.12 17.48
CA THR A 117 11.34 -6.02 18.65
C THR A 117 12.38 -7.11 18.47
N LEU A 118 12.40 -7.79 17.31
CA LEU A 118 13.39 -8.82 17.02
C LEU A 118 14.82 -8.25 16.97
N LEU A 119 14.99 -7.06 16.38
CA LEU A 119 16.27 -6.36 16.33
C LEU A 119 16.74 -5.97 17.75
N ASN A 120 15.85 -5.48 18.60
CA ASN A 120 16.16 -5.16 19.99
C ASN A 120 16.52 -6.41 20.80
N GLU A 121 15.83 -7.53 20.59
CA GLU A 121 16.18 -8.81 21.22
C GLU A 121 17.55 -9.31 20.75
N LEU A 122 17.86 -9.21 19.46
CA LEU A 122 19.18 -9.56 18.92
C LEU A 122 20.28 -8.65 19.48
N ILE A 123 20.05 -7.34 19.55
CA ILE A 123 20.99 -6.38 20.15
C ILE A 123 21.19 -6.68 21.63
N HIS A 124 20.12 -6.93 22.38
CA HIS A 124 20.20 -7.31 23.79
C HIS A 124 21.00 -8.60 23.98
N TRP A 125 20.77 -9.61 23.14
CA TRP A 125 21.50 -10.87 23.18
C TRP A 125 22.98 -10.70 22.83
N LEU A 126 23.31 -9.90 21.82
CA LEU A 126 24.69 -9.55 21.48
C LEU A 126 25.38 -8.77 22.60
N VAL A 127 24.70 -7.81 23.23
CA VAL A 127 25.22 -7.08 24.40
C VAL A 127 25.46 -8.05 25.55
N CYS A 128 24.56 -8.97 25.86
CA CYS A 128 24.78 -9.97 26.90
C CYS A 128 25.94 -10.93 26.58
N LEU A 129 26.17 -11.28 25.31
CA LEU A 129 27.27 -12.17 24.92
C LEU A 129 28.64 -11.51 24.92
N TYR A 130 28.72 -10.27 24.45
CA TYR A 130 29.98 -9.56 24.26
C TYR A 130 30.32 -8.60 25.42
N PHE A 131 29.34 -8.24 26.25
CA PHE A 131 29.51 -7.48 27.49
C PHE A 131 28.95 -8.28 28.67
N GLN A 132 29.69 -9.31 29.10
CA GLN A 132 29.48 -9.87 30.44
C GLN A 132 29.94 -8.83 31.48
N PRO A 133 29.17 -8.54 32.55
CA PRO A 133 29.59 -7.61 33.57
C PRO A 133 30.83 -8.18 34.25
N THR A 134 31.99 -7.55 34.02
CA THR A 134 33.18 -7.83 34.80
C THR A 134 32.89 -7.40 36.23
N SER A 135 32.70 -8.39 37.11
CA SER A 135 32.65 -8.20 38.55
C SER A 135 33.91 -7.46 39.02
N ARG A 136 33.80 -6.16 39.28
CA ARG A 136 34.52 -5.39 40.31
C ARG A 136 34.28 -3.88 40.17
N MET A 137 33.38 -3.35 40.99
CA MET A 137 33.52 -2.01 41.57
C MET A 137 33.06 -2.11 43.02
N THR A 138 33.99 -2.43 43.91
CA THR A 138 33.85 -2.16 45.34
C THR A 138 34.13 -0.67 45.54
N TRP A 139 33.13 0.06 46.05
CA TRP A 139 33.28 1.45 46.48
C TRP A 139 34.14 1.52 47.74
N TYR A 140 35.24 2.27 47.68
CA TYR A 140 35.84 3.03 48.77
C TYR A 140 36.42 4.32 48.21
#